data_AF-W0J864-F1
#
_entry.id   AF-W0J864-F1
#
_cell.length_a   1.000
_cell.length_b   1.000
_cell.length_c   1.000
_cell.angle_alpha   90.00
_cell.angle_beta   90.00
_cell.angle_gamma   90.00
#
_symmetry.space_group_name_H-M   'P 1'
#
loop_
_entity.id
_entity.type
_entity.pdbx_description
1 polymer ?
#
loop_
_entity_poly.entity_id
_entity_poly.type
_entity_poly.pdbx_seq_one_letter_code
_entity_poly.pdbx_strand_id
1 'polypeptide(L)'
;MPPVGAVARELPVGASGLSFPIIENEVLAGSVANNTGATLTFSDTGAAVSSRLEPGARYYVEVLDGTLEGERWDVDTVATAAAGGATVALDLSAGSLSTSHTLVAETLAGARCALRQHVTLSRLAAMFSPGLVGNNNSRLADGIHVLGEDGFIFHYLRSDGQTWRCGSSPLDMRDLVIPPDSAIVVELRSGPKIWTEAGAVRTNAFRKNLVAGLQSFATGFPLTLSPVEIGAFATDPSADPSSRWIGHENTDAADEILVFGAPDTEYFSWHLAGDGESWRQESGDGSDQAHVSFLPASGLILLRRGNADAGYIIPRPFDF
;
A
#
# COMPACT_ATOMS: atom_id res chain seq x y z
N MET A 1 -1.38 22.39 4.95
CA MET A 1 -0.61 21.40 4.17
C MET A 1 -0.28 20.24 5.08
N PRO A 2 -0.36 18.99 4.61
CA PRO A 2 0.09 17.85 5.38
C PRO A 2 1.60 17.97 5.66
N PRO A 3 2.10 17.35 6.74
CA PRO A 3 3.53 17.20 6.97
C PRO A 3 4.18 16.48 5.78
N VAL A 4 5.38 16.92 5.40
CA VAL A 4 6.17 16.32 4.31
C VAL A 4 7.41 15.63 4.87
N GLY A 5 7.88 14.61 4.17
CA GLY A 5 9.04 13.82 4.58
C GLY A 5 9.78 13.22 3.40
N ALA A 6 10.95 12.66 3.69
CA ALA A 6 11.71 11.84 2.75
C ALA A 6 12.34 10.66 3.47
N VAL A 7 12.36 9.51 2.80
CA VAL A 7 13.03 8.28 3.24
C VAL A 7 14.07 7.92 2.19
N ALA A 8 15.27 7.56 2.63
CA ALA A 8 16.32 7.04 1.76
C ALA A 8 16.90 5.76 2.35
N ARG A 9 17.16 4.76 1.51
CA ARG A 9 17.74 3.48 1.91
C ARG A 9 18.72 2.97 0.86
N GLU A 10 19.89 2.56 1.31
CA GLU A 10 20.83 1.81 0.48
C GLU A 10 20.37 0.36 0.34
N LEU A 11 20.25 -0.10 -0.90
CA LEU A 11 19.88 -1.47 -1.23
C LEU A 11 21.09 -2.18 -1.84
N PRO A 12 21.54 -3.31 -1.26
CA PRO A 12 22.61 -4.11 -1.83
C PRO A 12 22.14 -4.84 -3.10
N VAL A 13 23.08 -5.46 -3.81
CA VAL A 13 22.77 -6.45 -4.85
C VAL A 13 22.00 -7.63 -4.22
N GLY A 14 21.01 -8.14 -4.94
CA GLY A 14 20.09 -9.17 -4.48
C GLY A 14 18.72 -8.59 -4.09
N ALA A 15 18.01 -9.33 -3.24
CA ALA A 15 16.65 -9.02 -2.83
C ALA A 15 16.62 -8.08 -1.61
N SER A 16 15.80 -7.04 -1.70
CA SER A 16 15.49 -6.13 -0.59
C SER A 16 14.00 -5.87 -0.52
N GLY A 17 13.39 -6.10 0.64
CA GLY A 17 11.99 -5.77 0.89
C GLY A 17 11.78 -4.26 1.07
N LEU A 18 10.76 -3.70 0.43
CA LEU A 18 10.37 -2.29 0.54
C LEU A 18 8.86 -2.11 0.75
N SER A 19 8.50 -1.05 1.45
CA SER A 19 7.15 -0.48 1.50
C SER A 19 7.24 1.05 1.50
N PHE A 20 6.10 1.71 1.29
CA PHE A 20 6.00 3.15 1.03
C PHE A 20 5.31 3.88 2.19
N PRO A 21 6.05 4.26 3.24
CA PRO A 21 5.48 4.99 4.39
C PRO A 21 5.19 6.46 4.09
N ILE A 22 5.81 7.00 3.05
CA ILE A 22 5.54 8.33 2.50
C ILE A 22 4.64 8.14 1.28
N ILE A 23 3.72 9.08 1.03
CA ILE A 23 2.84 9.03 -0.13
C ILE A 23 3.05 10.23 -1.05
N GLU A 24 2.68 10.07 -2.31
CA GLU A 24 2.77 11.16 -3.29
C GLU A 24 1.98 12.40 -2.81
N ASN A 25 2.54 13.57 -3.10
CA ASN A 25 1.91 14.84 -2.78
C ASN A 25 0.53 14.96 -3.44
N GLU A 26 -0.37 15.73 -2.82
CA GLU A 26 -1.70 15.93 -3.40
C GLU A 26 -1.58 16.75 -4.69
N VAL A 27 -2.21 16.27 -5.76
CA VAL A 27 -2.46 17.12 -6.93
C VAL A 27 -3.65 18.06 -6.67
N LEU A 28 -4.56 17.64 -5.78
CA LEU A 28 -5.66 18.43 -5.24
C LEU A 28 -6.02 17.91 -3.85
N ALA A 29 -6.22 18.80 -2.89
CA ALA A 29 -6.87 18.48 -1.62
C ALA A 29 -7.88 19.56 -1.27
N GLY A 30 -9.03 19.17 -0.72
CA GLY A 30 -10.10 20.10 -0.40
C GLY A 30 -11.33 19.40 0.19
N SER A 31 -12.34 20.19 0.51
CA SER A 31 -13.64 19.67 0.95
C SER A 31 -14.47 19.23 -0.25
N VAL A 32 -15.20 18.14 -0.10
CA VAL A 32 -16.18 17.66 -1.08
C VAL A 32 -17.47 18.45 -0.91
N ALA A 33 -17.94 19.08 -2.00
CA ALA A 33 -19.21 19.82 -2.03
C ALA A 33 -20.41 18.86 -2.04
N ASN A 34 -20.31 17.80 -2.84
CA ASN A 34 -21.29 16.72 -2.95
C ASN A 34 -20.63 15.50 -3.60
N ASN A 35 -21.26 14.35 -3.43
CA ASN A 35 -20.89 13.15 -4.16
C ASN A 35 -22.12 12.37 -4.63
N THR A 36 -22.00 11.74 -5.78
CA THR A 36 -22.96 10.74 -6.25
C THR A 36 -22.47 9.33 -5.92
N GLY A 37 -23.06 8.31 -6.53
CA GLY A 37 -22.56 6.94 -6.44
C GLY A 37 -21.27 6.67 -7.20
N ALA A 38 -20.81 7.57 -8.07
CA ALA A 38 -19.60 7.36 -8.89
C ALA A 38 -18.77 8.64 -9.13
N THR A 39 -19.14 9.78 -8.53
CA THR A 39 -18.43 11.04 -8.73
C THR A 39 -18.29 11.81 -7.43
N LEU A 40 -17.17 12.54 -7.30
CA LEU A 40 -16.91 13.51 -6.24
C LEU A 40 -16.81 14.90 -6.84
N THR A 41 -17.53 15.88 -6.29
CA THR A 41 -17.37 17.28 -6.68
C THR A 41 -16.68 18.02 -5.56
N PHE A 42 -15.49 18.57 -5.81
CA PHE A 42 -14.78 19.37 -4.81
C PHE A 42 -15.32 20.81 -4.75
N SER A 43 -15.32 21.39 -3.55
CA SER A 43 -15.55 22.82 -3.37
C SER A 43 -14.33 23.60 -3.86
N ASP A 44 -14.57 24.67 -4.63
CA ASP A 44 -13.58 25.69 -5.00
C ASP A 44 -12.20 25.17 -5.39
N THR A 45 -12.15 24.42 -6.50
CA THR A 45 -10.88 23.85 -6.99
C THR A 45 -9.96 24.87 -7.65
N GLY A 46 -10.40 26.12 -7.89
CA GLY A 46 -9.63 27.20 -8.56
C GLY A 46 -9.32 26.98 -10.06
N ALA A 47 -9.27 25.72 -10.51
CA ALA A 47 -9.12 25.28 -11.88
C ALA A 47 -9.83 23.92 -12.06
N ALA A 48 -10.00 23.50 -13.30
CA ALA A 48 -10.55 22.17 -13.60
C ALA A 48 -9.64 21.07 -13.05
N VAL A 49 -10.21 20.00 -12.47
CA VAL A 49 -9.40 18.89 -11.94
C VAL A 49 -8.56 18.24 -13.04
N SER A 50 -9.12 18.13 -14.25
CA SER A 50 -8.43 17.56 -15.41
C SER A 50 -7.13 18.27 -15.79
N SER A 51 -6.98 19.57 -15.50
CA SER A 51 -5.72 20.29 -15.77
C SER A 51 -4.59 19.94 -14.80
N ARG A 52 -4.87 19.12 -13.78
CA ARG A 52 -3.92 18.61 -12.79
C ARG A 52 -3.52 17.15 -13.02
N LEU A 53 -4.15 16.50 -13.99
CA LEU A 53 -3.91 15.10 -14.31
C LEU A 53 -2.88 14.99 -15.43
N GLU A 54 -1.86 14.18 -15.21
CA GLU A 54 -0.89 13.83 -16.24
C GLU A 54 -1.43 12.71 -17.12
N PRO A 55 -1.35 12.83 -18.47
CA PRO A 55 -1.80 11.77 -19.36
C PRO A 55 -1.09 10.43 -19.08
N GLY A 56 -1.87 9.36 -18.90
CA GLY A 56 -1.36 8.01 -18.63
C GLY A 56 -1.04 7.73 -17.16
N ALA A 57 -0.98 8.75 -16.29
CA ALA A 57 -0.84 8.54 -14.86
C ALA A 57 -2.12 7.96 -14.24
N ARG A 58 -1.94 7.20 -13.16
CA ARG A 58 -3.02 6.57 -12.38
C ARG A 58 -3.20 7.34 -11.07
N TYR A 59 -4.44 7.54 -10.64
CA TYR A 59 -4.77 8.34 -9.46
C TYR A 59 -5.78 7.63 -8.57
N TYR A 60 -5.80 8.01 -7.30
CA TYR A 60 -6.84 7.69 -6.35
C TYR A 60 -7.23 8.93 -5.54
N VAL A 61 -8.45 8.94 -5.02
CA VAL A 61 -8.89 9.86 -3.98
C VAL A 61 -8.83 9.13 -2.64
N GLU A 62 -8.20 9.75 -1.65
CA GLU A 62 -8.19 9.31 -0.25
C GLU A 62 -9.03 10.26 0.61
N VAL A 63 -9.91 9.71 1.42
CA VAL A 63 -10.71 10.47 2.40
C VAL A 63 -9.84 10.74 3.62
N LEU A 64 -9.70 12.01 3.97
CA LEU A 64 -8.80 12.46 5.03
C LEU A 64 -9.51 12.62 6.39
N ASP A 65 -10.82 12.80 6.39
CA ASP A 65 -11.64 12.91 7.61
C ASP A 65 -13.11 12.53 7.36
N GLY A 66 -13.89 12.43 8.44
CA GLY A 66 -15.31 12.10 8.40
C GLY A 66 -15.59 10.60 8.49
N THR A 67 -16.83 10.20 8.17
CA THR A 67 -17.33 8.83 8.40
C THR A 67 -16.58 7.76 7.60
N LEU A 68 -15.99 8.13 6.47
CA LEU A 68 -15.26 7.23 5.58
C LEU A 68 -13.75 7.52 5.58
N GLU A 69 -13.21 8.11 6.66
CA GLU A 69 -11.78 8.39 6.78
C GLU A 69 -10.93 7.15 6.43
N GLY A 70 -9.91 7.35 5.59
CA GLY A 70 -9.00 6.30 5.13
C GLY A 70 -9.48 5.52 3.91
N GLU A 71 -10.76 5.59 3.56
CA GLU A 71 -11.26 4.98 2.31
C GLU A 71 -10.60 5.64 1.09
N ARG A 72 -10.37 4.81 0.07
CA ARG A 72 -9.68 5.17 -1.18
C ARG A 72 -10.48 4.68 -2.37
N TRP A 73 -10.62 5.52 -3.38
CA TRP A 73 -11.20 5.14 -4.68
C TRP A 73 -10.27 5.50 -5.81
N ASP A 74 -10.06 4.56 -6.71
CA ASP A 74 -9.37 4.83 -7.97
C ASP A 74 -10.16 5.85 -8.80
N VAL A 75 -9.44 6.61 -9.60
CA VAL A 75 -10.00 7.65 -10.46
C VAL A 75 -10.06 7.16 -11.90
N ASP A 76 -11.23 7.26 -12.52
CA ASP A 76 -11.36 7.19 -13.96
C ASP A 76 -10.89 8.53 -14.54
N THR A 77 -9.63 8.57 -14.99
CA THR A 77 -9.01 9.79 -15.50
C THR A 77 -9.64 10.27 -16.82
N VAL A 78 -10.18 9.35 -17.62
CA VAL A 78 -10.84 9.67 -18.89
C VAL A 78 -12.20 10.30 -18.62
N ALA A 79 -13.02 9.67 -17.75
CA ALA A 79 -14.31 10.22 -17.36
C ALA A 79 -14.16 11.53 -16.57
N THR A 80 -13.11 11.66 -15.74
CA THR A 80 -12.78 12.90 -15.03
C THR A 80 -12.44 14.03 -16.02
N ALA A 81 -11.64 13.73 -17.05
CA ALA A 81 -11.34 14.70 -18.10
C ALA A 81 -12.58 15.13 -18.89
N ALA A 82 -13.50 14.21 -19.16
CA ALA A 82 -14.76 14.48 -19.86
C ALA A 82 -15.77 15.27 -19.01
N ALA A 83 -15.83 15.03 -17.69
CA ALA A 83 -16.72 15.73 -16.78
C ALA A 83 -16.34 17.21 -16.63
N GLY A 84 -15.04 17.51 -16.58
CA GLY A 84 -14.52 18.87 -16.43
C GLY A 84 -14.83 19.50 -15.06
N GLY A 85 -14.46 20.77 -14.90
CA GLY A 85 -14.73 21.52 -13.67
C GLY A 85 -14.10 20.88 -12.42
N ALA A 86 -14.85 20.88 -11.32
CA ALA A 86 -14.39 20.40 -10.01
C ALA A 86 -14.68 18.90 -9.75
N THR A 87 -15.09 18.16 -10.78
CA THR A 87 -15.60 16.79 -10.66
C THR A 87 -14.50 15.77 -10.90
N VAL A 88 -14.45 14.75 -10.04
CA VAL A 88 -13.66 13.52 -10.20
C VAL A 88 -14.62 12.36 -10.41
N ALA A 89 -14.39 11.58 -11.47
CA ALA A 89 -15.08 10.32 -11.70
C ALA A 89 -14.30 9.16 -11.07
N LEU A 90 -15.00 8.27 -10.37
CA LEU A 90 -14.40 7.15 -9.66
C LEU A 90 -14.46 5.87 -10.52
N ASP A 91 -13.40 5.07 -10.49
CA ASP A 91 -13.37 3.73 -11.06
C ASP A 91 -13.83 2.71 -10.01
N LEU A 92 -15.10 2.33 -10.10
CA LEU A 92 -15.73 1.35 -9.21
C LEU A 92 -15.77 -0.06 -9.79
N SER A 93 -15.01 -0.32 -10.86
CA SER A 93 -14.93 -1.66 -11.43
C SER A 93 -14.26 -2.64 -10.44
N ALA A 94 -14.56 -3.93 -10.57
CA ALA A 94 -13.95 -4.97 -9.73
C ALA A 94 -12.42 -5.10 -9.90
N GLY A 95 -11.86 -4.51 -10.97
CA GLY A 95 -10.42 -4.47 -11.22
C GLY A 95 -9.72 -3.24 -10.67
N SER A 96 -10.44 -2.30 -10.03
CA SER A 96 -9.82 -1.13 -9.41
C SER A 96 -9.19 -1.47 -8.06
N LEU A 97 -8.25 -0.65 -7.62
CA LEU A 97 -7.58 -0.76 -6.32
C LEU A 97 -8.31 0.01 -5.21
N SER A 98 -9.59 0.31 -5.43
CA SER A 98 -10.43 0.98 -4.46
C SER A 98 -10.63 0.10 -3.23
N THR A 99 -10.69 0.70 -2.05
CA THR A 99 -11.01 -0.02 -0.83
C THR A 99 -12.49 -0.46 -0.82
N SER A 100 -13.37 0.35 -1.42
CA SER A 100 -14.79 0.01 -1.67
C SER A 100 -15.15 0.19 -3.15
N HIS A 101 -15.99 -0.69 -3.70
CA HIS A 101 -16.55 -0.56 -5.06
C HIS A 101 -17.93 0.10 -5.07
N THR A 102 -18.32 0.72 -3.96
CA THR A 102 -19.57 1.48 -3.86
C THR A 102 -19.33 2.78 -3.12
N LEU A 103 -20.10 3.80 -3.48
CA LEU A 103 -20.18 5.05 -2.76
C LEU A 103 -21.64 5.43 -2.61
N VAL A 104 -22.06 5.78 -1.40
CA VAL A 104 -23.42 6.26 -1.15
C VAL A 104 -23.45 7.77 -1.35
N ALA A 105 -24.40 8.26 -2.13
CA ALA A 105 -24.54 9.68 -2.44
C ALA A 105 -24.60 10.53 -1.15
N GLU A 106 -24.01 11.72 -1.22
CA GLU A 106 -23.93 12.72 -0.13
C GLU A 106 -23.19 12.29 1.15
N THR A 107 -22.66 11.06 1.23
CA THR A 107 -21.93 10.57 2.43
C THR A 107 -20.63 11.33 2.69
N LEU A 108 -20.02 11.91 1.66
CA LEU A 108 -18.77 12.66 1.74
C LEU A 108 -18.97 14.17 1.72
N ALA A 109 -20.22 14.68 1.68
CA ALA A 109 -20.46 16.12 1.70
C ALA A 109 -19.83 16.78 2.94
N GLY A 110 -18.95 17.76 2.73
CA GLY A 110 -18.19 18.44 3.78
C GLY A 110 -16.90 17.73 4.22
N ALA A 111 -16.73 16.44 3.92
CA ALA A 111 -15.51 15.71 4.22
C ALA A 111 -14.33 16.23 3.39
N ARG A 112 -13.12 16.12 3.93
CA ARG A 112 -11.88 16.45 3.23
C ARG A 112 -11.37 15.22 2.50
N CYS A 113 -10.99 15.42 1.25
CA CYS A 113 -10.38 14.40 0.41
C CYS A 113 -9.09 14.93 -0.24
N ALA A 114 -8.18 14.03 -0.58
CA ALA A 114 -7.01 14.32 -1.39
C ALA A 114 -6.96 13.40 -2.62
N LEU A 115 -6.73 14.00 -3.77
CA LEU A 115 -6.42 13.33 -5.02
C LEU A 115 -4.90 13.18 -5.13
N ARG A 116 -4.43 11.94 -5.31
CA ARG A 116 -3.00 11.57 -5.33
C ARG A 116 -2.71 10.66 -6.50
N GLN A 117 -1.49 10.77 -7.01
CA GLN A 117 -1.00 9.82 -8.00
C GLN A 117 -0.64 8.50 -7.30
N HIS A 118 -0.91 7.39 -7.98
CA HIS A 118 -0.43 6.07 -7.58
C HIS A 118 1.07 5.93 -7.88
N VAL A 119 1.76 5.13 -7.05
CA VAL A 119 3.11 4.66 -7.40
C VAL A 119 2.96 3.55 -8.43
N THR A 120 3.57 3.71 -9.60
CA THR A 120 3.67 2.67 -10.63
C THR A 120 5.08 2.11 -10.71
N LEU A 121 5.31 1.03 -11.47
CA LEU A 121 6.67 0.54 -11.73
C LEU A 121 7.58 1.60 -12.35
N SER A 122 7.09 2.40 -13.30
CA SER A 122 7.86 3.49 -13.90
C SER A 122 8.20 4.59 -12.89
N ARG A 123 7.24 4.96 -12.03
CA ARG A 123 7.45 5.95 -10.98
C ARG A 123 8.44 5.47 -9.93
N LEU A 124 8.32 4.21 -9.50
CA LEU A 124 9.26 3.56 -8.59
C LEU A 124 10.68 3.53 -9.18
N ALA A 125 10.83 3.22 -10.47
CA ALA A 125 12.14 3.21 -11.12
C ALA A 125 12.88 4.55 -11.01
N ALA A 126 12.13 5.65 -11.05
CA ALA A 126 12.66 7.00 -10.92
C ALA A 126 13.12 7.36 -9.49
N MET A 127 12.80 6.54 -8.49
CA MET A 127 13.22 6.71 -7.10
C MET A 127 14.64 6.17 -6.82
N PHE A 128 15.30 5.56 -7.80
CA PHE A 128 16.63 4.95 -7.63
C PHE A 128 17.77 5.82 -8.15
N SER A 129 18.86 5.88 -7.38
CA SER A 129 20.12 6.50 -7.78
C SER A 129 21.33 5.62 -7.40
N PRO A 130 22.20 5.21 -8.35
CA PRO A 130 22.02 5.28 -9.80
C PRO A 130 20.69 4.66 -10.27
N GLY A 131 20.24 4.94 -11.50
CA GLY A 131 19.01 4.35 -12.01
C GLY A 131 19.07 2.82 -12.12
N LEU A 132 17.90 2.17 -12.11
CA LEU A 132 17.79 0.74 -12.38
C LEU A 132 18.31 0.41 -13.79
N VAL A 133 18.93 -0.76 -13.95
CA VAL A 133 19.49 -1.23 -15.22
C VAL A 133 18.65 -2.38 -15.76
N GLY A 134 18.13 -2.18 -16.96
CA GLY A 134 17.32 -3.18 -17.64
C GLY A 134 18.12 -4.12 -18.55
N ASN A 135 17.55 -5.29 -18.81
CA ASN A 135 18.10 -6.29 -19.73
C ASN A 135 16.97 -7.06 -20.43
N ASN A 136 17.24 -7.59 -21.63
CA ASN A 136 16.27 -8.41 -22.34
C ASN A 136 16.19 -9.85 -21.82
N ASN A 137 17.21 -10.30 -21.09
CA ASN A 137 17.19 -11.49 -20.26
C ASN A 137 16.77 -11.10 -18.84
N SER A 138 15.61 -11.60 -18.40
CA SER A 138 15.07 -11.28 -17.09
C SER A 138 15.99 -11.66 -15.95
N ARG A 139 16.93 -12.62 -16.10
CA ARG A 139 17.90 -13.01 -15.06
C ARG A 139 19.05 -12.02 -14.86
N LEU A 140 19.20 -11.03 -15.75
CA LEU A 140 20.28 -10.05 -15.73
C LEU A 140 19.79 -8.62 -15.50
N ALA A 141 18.47 -8.42 -15.49
CA ALA A 141 17.85 -7.12 -15.27
C ALA A 141 17.62 -6.87 -13.78
N ASP A 142 17.65 -5.61 -13.37
CA ASP A 142 16.98 -5.20 -12.13
C ASP A 142 15.46 -5.34 -12.30
N GLY A 143 14.76 -5.58 -11.20
CA GLY A 143 13.32 -5.70 -11.24
C GLY A 143 12.66 -5.72 -9.88
N ILE A 144 11.34 -5.86 -9.91
CA ILE A 144 10.46 -5.75 -8.76
C ILE A 144 9.59 -7.00 -8.70
N HIS A 145 9.54 -7.65 -7.55
CA HIS A 145 8.55 -8.68 -7.27
C HIS A 145 7.35 -8.05 -6.56
N VAL A 146 6.18 -8.27 -7.14
CA VAL A 146 4.89 -7.92 -6.54
C VAL A 146 4.18 -9.22 -6.19
N LEU A 147 3.65 -9.33 -4.97
CA LEU A 147 2.88 -10.51 -4.58
C LEU A 147 1.53 -10.48 -5.31
N GLY A 148 1.25 -11.51 -6.09
CA GLY A 148 -0.08 -11.80 -6.65
C GLY A 148 -0.71 -13.01 -5.97
N GLU A 149 -1.84 -13.48 -6.51
CA GLU A 149 -2.61 -14.61 -5.97
C GLU A 149 -1.78 -15.91 -5.87
N ASP A 150 -0.96 -16.19 -6.89
CA ASP A 150 -0.12 -17.39 -6.97
C ASP A 150 1.31 -17.19 -6.40
N GLY A 151 1.57 -16.06 -5.76
CA GLY A 151 2.87 -15.71 -5.21
C GLY A 151 3.57 -14.55 -5.93
N PHE A 152 4.87 -14.42 -5.72
CA PHE A 152 5.65 -13.29 -6.22
C PHE A 152 5.85 -13.32 -7.74
N ILE A 153 5.35 -12.29 -8.42
CA ILE A 153 5.52 -12.10 -9.86
C ILE A 153 6.65 -11.11 -10.11
N PHE A 154 7.69 -11.57 -10.83
CA PHE A 154 8.85 -10.75 -11.16
C PHE A 154 8.59 -9.89 -12.40
N HIS A 155 8.64 -8.57 -12.20
CA HIS A 155 8.58 -7.55 -13.23
C HIS A 155 9.97 -6.97 -13.45
N TYR A 156 10.49 -7.02 -14.67
CA TYR A 156 11.86 -6.62 -14.96
C TYR A 156 11.92 -5.51 -15.99
N LEU A 157 12.88 -4.61 -15.79
CA LEU A 157 13.15 -3.52 -16.72
C LEU A 157 13.84 -4.05 -17.97
N ARG A 158 13.38 -3.64 -19.15
CA ARG A 158 13.98 -4.01 -20.44
C ARG A 158 15.20 -3.15 -20.74
N SER A 159 16.02 -3.60 -21.71
CA SER A 159 17.26 -2.90 -22.06
C SER A 159 17.07 -1.49 -22.62
N ASP A 160 15.84 -1.10 -22.96
CA ASP A 160 15.48 0.27 -23.37
C ASP A 160 15.37 1.24 -22.18
N GLY A 161 15.40 0.72 -20.94
CA GLY A 161 15.29 1.51 -19.71
C GLY A 161 13.89 2.10 -19.46
N GLN A 162 12.86 1.64 -20.19
CA GLN A 162 11.50 2.19 -20.08
C GLN A 162 10.41 1.12 -20.00
N THR A 163 10.54 0.05 -20.78
CA THR A 163 9.52 -1.00 -20.88
C THR A 163 9.70 -1.98 -19.74
N TRP A 164 8.59 -2.35 -19.09
CA TRP A 164 8.59 -3.39 -18.05
C TRP A 164 7.89 -4.64 -18.56
N ARG A 165 8.40 -5.83 -18.21
CA ARG A 165 7.76 -7.10 -18.57
C ARG A 165 7.70 -8.06 -17.40
N CYS A 166 6.78 -9.01 -17.45
CA CYS A 166 6.73 -10.16 -16.57
C CYS A 166 6.59 -11.46 -17.37
N GLY A 167 7.29 -12.51 -16.94
CA GLY A 167 7.28 -13.82 -17.60
C GLY A 167 7.54 -13.73 -19.11
N SER A 168 6.68 -14.38 -19.90
CA SER A 168 6.69 -14.35 -21.37
C SER A 168 5.73 -13.31 -21.96
N SER A 169 5.09 -12.48 -21.15
CA SER A 169 4.11 -11.49 -21.63
C SER A 169 4.80 -10.43 -22.51
N PRO A 170 4.23 -10.11 -23.69
CA PRO A 170 4.72 -9.01 -24.51
C PRO A 170 4.23 -7.64 -24.03
N LEU A 171 3.26 -7.61 -23.11
CA LEU A 171 2.66 -6.38 -22.60
C LEU A 171 3.68 -5.58 -21.79
N ASP A 172 3.59 -4.26 -21.92
CA ASP A 172 4.35 -3.33 -21.11
C ASP A 172 3.63 -3.12 -19.77
N MET A 173 4.34 -3.38 -18.69
CA MET A 173 3.82 -3.30 -17.32
C MET A 173 4.21 -2.00 -16.62
N ARG A 174 4.75 -1.00 -17.33
CA ARG A 174 5.24 0.25 -16.71
C ARG A 174 4.21 0.98 -15.85
N ASP A 175 2.93 0.81 -16.19
CA ASP A 175 1.78 1.45 -15.52
C ASP A 175 1.13 0.55 -14.46
N LEU A 176 1.72 -0.63 -14.18
CA LEU A 176 1.30 -1.46 -13.06
C LEU A 176 1.46 -0.65 -11.77
N VAL A 177 0.33 -0.44 -11.09
CA VAL A 177 0.27 0.26 -9.82
C VAL A 177 0.75 -0.67 -8.71
N ILE A 178 1.54 -0.12 -7.80
CA ILE A 178 1.86 -0.72 -6.51
C ILE A 178 0.90 -0.09 -5.49
N PRO A 179 -0.05 -0.86 -4.94
CA PRO A 179 -1.03 -0.33 -4.00
C PRO A 179 -0.36 0.26 -2.75
N PRO A 180 -0.86 1.36 -2.17
CA PRO A 180 -0.24 1.99 -1.00
C PRO A 180 -0.21 1.11 0.27
N ASP A 181 -1.03 0.06 0.32
CA ASP A 181 -1.11 -0.89 1.43
C ASP A 181 -0.20 -2.11 1.28
N SER A 182 0.53 -2.17 0.16
CA SER A 182 1.37 -3.29 -0.21
C SER A 182 2.86 -2.97 -0.08
N ALA A 183 3.61 -4.01 0.21
CA ALA A 183 5.06 -4.06 0.11
C ALA A 183 5.51 -4.90 -1.10
N ILE A 184 6.77 -4.72 -1.50
CA ILE A 184 7.40 -5.33 -2.67
C ILE A 184 8.79 -5.87 -2.33
N VAL A 185 9.36 -6.70 -3.21
CA VAL A 185 10.80 -7.00 -3.22
C VAL A 185 11.45 -6.29 -4.40
N VAL A 186 12.52 -5.56 -4.15
CA VAL A 186 13.43 -5.07 -5.19
C VAL A 186 14.54 -6.08 -5.35
N GLU A 187 14.75 -6.54 -6.58
CA GLU A 187 15.82 -7.46 -6.96
C GLU A 187 16.83 -6.68 -7.81
N LEU A 188 17.98 -6.36 -7.22
CA LEU A 188 19.06 -5.63 -7.89
C LEU A 188 20.13 -6.59 -8.37
N ARG A 189 20.44 -6.54 -9.66
CA ARG A 189 21.48 -7.36 -10.31
C ARG A 189 22.62 -6.53 -10.88
N SER A 190 22.40 -5.23 -11.05
CA SER A 190 23.33 -4.30 -11.68
C SER A 190 24.29 -3.58 -10.72
N GLY A 191 24.21 -3.87 -9.42
CA GLY A 191 24.96 -3.18 -8.38
C GLY A 191 24.05 -2.53 -7.33
N PRO A 192 24.60 -2.08 -6.19
CA PRO A 192 23.82 -1.41 -5.16
C PRO A 192 23.20 -0.10 -5.67
N LYS A 193 22.11 0.32 -5.03
CA LYS A 193 21.34 1.51 -5.39
C LYS A 193 20.87 2.21 -4.12
N ILE A 194 20.66 3.52 -4.19
CA ILE A 194 19.92 4.26 -3.17
C ILE A 194 18.50 4.44 -3.67
N TRP A 195 17.54 3.92 -2.92
CA TRP A 195 16.12 4.23 -3.11
C TRP A 195 15.78 5.45 -2.26
N THR A 196 15.13 6.45 -2.86
CA THR A 196 14.66 7.66 -2.19
C THR A 196 13.21 7.93 -2.53
N GLU A 197 12.38 8.04 -1.51
CA GLU A 197 10.99 8.46 -1.61
C GLU A 197 10.81 9.79 -0.88
N ALA A 198 10.06 10.74 -1.47
CA ALA A 198 9.73 12.02 -0.86
C ALA A 198 8.29 12.41 -1.19
N GLY A 199 7.60 13.02 -0.23
CA GLY A 199 6.17 13.32 -0.37
C GLY A 199 5.51 13.71 0.94
N ALA A 200 4.21 13.44 1.04
CA ALA A 200 3.41 13.69 2.22
C ALA A 200 3.46 12.52 3.20
N VAL A 201 3.42 12.83 4.49
CA VAL A 201 3.20 11.85 5.55
C VAL A 201 1.69 11.68 5.74
N ARG A 202 1.22 10.43 5.80
CA ARG A 202 -0.19 10.13 6.08
C ARG A 202 -0.55 10.58 7.49
N THR A 203 -1.64 11.33 7.61
CA THR A 203 -2.15 11.87 8.89
C THR A 203 -3.57 11.44 9.21
N ASN A 204 -4.16 10.57 8.39
CA ASN A 204 -5.48 9.97 8.55
C ASN A 204 -5.35 8.48 8.90
N ALA A 205 -6.42 7.88 9.42
CA ALA A 205 -6.50 6.43 9.57
C ALA A 205 -6.25 5.73 8.23
N PHE A 206 -5.58 4.57 8.27
CA PHE A 206 -5.23 3.85 7.05
C PHE A 206 -6.10 2.61 6.87
N ARG A 207 -7.08 2.71 5.97
CA ARG A 207 -8.02 1.65 5.65
C ARG A 207 -7.41 0.68 4.64
N LYS A 208 -7.53 -0.63 4.87
CA LYS A 208 -7.01 -1.72 4.02
C LYS A 208 -8.05 -2.83 3.83
N ASN A 209 -8.00 -3.56 2.71
CA ASN A 209 -8.79 -4.79 2.54
C ASN A 209 -7.87 -5.96 2.90
N LEU A 210 -8.05 -6.57 4.07
CA LEU A 210 -7.35 -7.80 4.39
C LEU A 210 -8.10 -8.98 3.77
N VAL A 211 -7.39 -9.84 3.06
CA VAL A 211 -7.92 -11.10 2.53
C VAL A 211 -7.50 -12.27 3.40
N ALA A 212 -8.22 -13.39 3.32
CA ALA A 212 -7.74 -14.65 3.87
C ALA A 212 -6.60 -15.20 3.01
N GLY A 213 -5.65 -15.89 3.64
CA GLY A 213 -4.40 -16.34 3.04
C GLY A 213 -3.24 -15.38 3.23
N LEU A 214 -2.17 -15.61 2.48
CA LEU A 214 -0.97 -14.79 2.49
C LEU A 214 -1.18 -13.55 1.62
N GLN A 215 -0.81 -12.37 2.14
CA GLN A 215 -0.92 -11.11 1.42
C GLN A 215 0.24 -10.18 1.76
N SER A 216 0.46 -9.19 0.91
CA SER A 216 1.43 -8.14 1.15
C SER A 216 0.85 -7.07 2.09
N PHE A 217 1.71 -6.46 2.90
CA PHE A 217 1.28 -5.48 3.89
C PHE A 217 2.31 -4.35 4.07
N ALA A 218 1.81 -3.13 4.18
CA ALA A 218 2.54 -1.95 4.64
C ALA A 218 1.77 -1.27 5.78
N THR A 219 2.47 -0.73 6.78
CA THR A 219 1.83 0.00 7.89
C THR A 219 1.22 1.33 7.41
N GLY A 220 1.74 1.90 6.33
CA GLY A 220 1.29 3.18 5.78
C GLY A 220 1.74 4.41 6.56
N PHE A 221 2.62 4.24 7.55
CA PHE A 221 3.14 5.31 8.39
C PHE A 221 4.67 5.23 8.49
N PRO A 222 5.38 6.38 8.63
CA PRO A 222 6.84 6.42 8.76
C PRO A 222 7.32 6.06 10.18
N LEU A 223 6.69 5.08 10.80
CA LEU A 223 7.06 4.51 12.10
C LEU A 223 7.07 2.99 12.02
N THR A 224 8.00 2.39 12.77
CA THR A 224 7.93 0.96 13.07
C THR A 224 6.81 0.74 14.07
N LEU A 225 5.84 -0.11 13.74
CA LEU A 225 4.69 -0.41 14.59
C LEU A 225 4.83 -1.79 15.23
N SER A 226 4.03 -2.03 16.25
CA SER A 226 3.82 -3.30 16.93
C SER A 226 2.46 -3.90 16.53
N PRO A 227 2.24 -5.20 16.80
CA PRO A 227 0.93 -5.81 16.60
C PRO A 227 -0.22 -5.09 17.32
N VAL A 228 0.00 -4.58 18.54
CA VAL A 228 -1.06 -3.81 19.25
C VAL A 228 -1.45 -2.54 18.51
N GLU A 229 -0.48 -1.83 17.94
CA GLU A 229 -0.71 -0.54 17.28
C GLU A 229 -1.48 -0.70 15.97
N ILE A 230 -1.45 -1.89 15.36
CA ILE A 230 -2.28 -2.23 14.22
C ILE A 230 -3.57 -2.97 14.62
N GLY A 231 -3.85 -3.15 15.91
CA GLY A 231 -5.06 -3.85 16.38
C GLY A 231 -5.07 -5.35 16.03
N ALA A 232 -3.91 -6.01 16.06
CA ALA A 232 -3.78 -7.41 15.69
C ALA A 232 -4.15 -8.40 16.80
N PHE A 233 -5.43 -8.43 17.17
CA PHE A 233 -5.97 -9.25 18.27
C PHE A 233 -7.22 -10.04 17.90
N ALA A 234 -7.41 -11.19 18.53
CA ALA A 234 -8.60 -12.02 18.36
C ALA A 234 -9.74 -11.62 19.32
N THR A 235 -9.45 -10.84 20.35
CA THR A 235 -10.35 -10.58 21.48
C THR A 235 -11.19 -9.31 21.34
N ASP A 236 -11.06 -8.53 20.27
CA ASP A 236 -11.87 -7.32 20.06
C ASP A 236 -13.37 -7.68 20.00
N PRO A 237 -14.17 -7.34 21.03
CA PRO A 237 -15.56 -7.74 21.10
C PRO A 237 -16.43 -6.95 20.10
N SER A 238 -15.93 -5.82 19.59
CA SER A 238 -16.64 -4.94 18.65
C SER A 238 -16.51 -5.36 17.19
N ALA A 239 -15.46 -6.13 16.85
CA ALA A 239 -15.24 -6.67 15.52
C ALA A 239 -16.16 -7.87 15.22
N ASP A 240 -16.57 -8.05 13.97
CA ASP A 240 -17.28 -9.25 13.50
C ASP A 240 -16.39 -10.49 13.69
N PRO A 241 -16.86 -11.57 14.35
CA PRO A 241 -16.08 -12.79 14.51
C PRO A 241 -15.44 -13.36 13.24
N SER A 242 -16.07 -13.13 12.07
CA SER A 242 -15.56 -13.56 10.76
C SER A 242 -14.46 -12.67 10.20
N SER A 243 -14.18 -11.52 10.81
CA SER A 243 -13.08 -10.61 10.45
C SER A 243 -11.98 -10.49 11.49
N ARG A 244 -12.17 -11.10 12.67
CA ARG A 244 -11.17 -11.11 13.75
C ARG A 244 -9.92 -11.87 13.36
N TRP A 245 -8.81 -11.49 13.99
CA TRP A 245 -7.58 -12.27 13.95
C TRP A 245 -7.81 -13.64 14.62
N ILE A 246 -7.08 -14.65 14.15
CA ILE A 246 -7.15 -16.01 14.69
C ILE A 246 -5.88 -16.32 15.47
N GLY A 247 -6.03 -16.51 16.78
CA GLY A 247 -4.95 -16.96 17.67
C GLY A 247 -5.01 -18.46 17.92
N HIS A 248 -3.87 -19.15 17.90
CA HIS A 248 -3.81 -20.58 18.16
C HIS A 248 -2.39 -21.03 18.62
N GLU A 249 -2.29 -22.07 19.45
CA GLU A 249 -0.99 -22.59 19.91
C GLU A 249 -0.26 -23.45 18.85
N ASN A 250 -0.99 -23.93 17.85
CA ASN A 250 -0.42 -24.46 16.61
C ASN A 250 -0.30 -23.31 15.59
N THR A 251 0.93 -22.98 15.20
CA THR A 251 1.27 -21.86 14.30
C THR A 251 0.57 -21.97 12.95
N ASP A 252 0.43 -23.17 12.41
CA ASP A 252 -0.26 -23.41 11.12
C ASP A 252 -1.75 -23.02 11.14
N ALA A 253 -2.36 -22.94 12.32
CA ALA A 253 -3.76 -22.57 12.50
C ALA A 253 -3.93 -21.12 13.02
N ALA A 254 -2.82 -20.42 13.28
CA ALA A 254 -2.82 -19.04 13.71
C ALA A 254 -2.59 -18.09 12.53
N ASP A 255 -3.02 -16.84 12.71
CA ASP A 255 -2.58 -15.73 11.87
C ASP A 255 -1.09 -15.46 12.12
N GLU A 256 -0.40 -15.10 11.04
CA GLU A 256 1.04 -14.85 11.06
C GLU A 256 1.41 -13.50 10.47
N ILE A 257 2.47 -12.93 11.02
CA ILE A 257 3.17 -11.78 10.48
C ILE A 257 4.57 -12.25 10.08
N LEU A 258 4.95 -12.02 8.82
CA LEU A 258 6.28 -12.30 8.33
C LEU A 258 6.98 -10.99 7.97
N VAL A 259 8.19 -10.79 8.47
CA VAL A 259 9.02 -9.62 8.15
C VAL A 259 10.26 -10.08 7.41
N PHE A 260 10.50 -9.53 6.22
CA PHE A 260 11.65 -9.89 5.40
C PHE A 260 12.94 -9.25 5.93
N GLY A 261 13.89 -10.10 6.33
CA GLY A 261 15.25 -9.72 6.66
C GLY A 261 16.12 -9.62 5.42
N ALA A 262 16.53 -8.39 5.07
CA ALA A 262 17.66 -8.18 4.18
C ALA A 262 18.92 -7.93 5.05
N PRO A 263 20.09 -8.50 4.72
CA PRO A 263 20.47 -9.13 3.45
C PRO A 263 20.25 -10.65 3.35
N ASP A 264 19.89 -11.33 4.45
CA ASP A 264 19.92 -12.80 4.53
C ASP A 264 18.77 -13.52 3.79
N THR A 265 17.86 -12.76 3.17
CA THR A 265 16.70 -13.26 2.40
C THR A 265 15.78 -14.19 3.21
N GLU A 266 15.82 -14.07 4.54
CA GLU A 266 15.02 -14.87 5.46
C GLU A 266 13.78 -14.09 5.90
N TYR A 267 12.70 -14.80 6.18
CA TYR A 267 11.53 -14.23 6.84
C TYR A 267 11.59 -14.56 8.32
N PHE A 268 11.50 -13.53 9.16
CA PHE A 268 11.17 -13.74 10.56
C PHE A 268 9.65 -13.87 10.68
N SER A 269 9.19 -14.90 11.39
CA SER A 269 7.77 -15.21 11.54
C SER A 269 7.32 -15.02 12.99
N TRP A 270 6.17 -14.37 13.16
CA TRP A 270 5.44 -14.28 14.42
C TRP A 270 4.02 -14.81 14.21
N HIS A 271 3.49 -15.50 15.21
CA HIS A 271 2.11 -15.98 15.23
C HIS A 271 1.34 -15.41 16.42
N LEU A 272 0.03 -15.25 16.24
CA LEU A 272 -0.88 -14.91 17.33
C LEU A 272 -1.15 -16.16 18.20
N ALA A 273 -0.84 -16.09 19.48
CA ALA A 273 -1.01 -17.20 20.42
C ALA A 273 -2.49 -17.49 20.70
N GLY A 274 -2.77 -18.65 21.32
CA GLY A 274 -4.15 -19.10 21.59
C GLY A 274 -4.91 -18.27 22.63
N ASP A 275 -4.22 -17.40 23.37
CA ASP A 275 -4.85 -16.39 24.23
C ASP A 275 -5.50 -15.25 23.43
N GLY A 276 -5.18 -15.13 22.13
CA GLY A 276 -5.74 -14.13 21.23
C GLY A 276 -5.15 -12.73 21.39
N GLU A 277 -4.11 -12.57 22.22
CA GLU A 277 -3.51 -11.28 22.57
C GLU A 277 -1.99 -11.28 22.41
N SER A 278 -1.31 -12.37 22.76
CA SER A 278 0.15 -12.44 22.71
C SER A 278 0.65 -12.78 21.31
N TRP A 279 1.71 -12.11 20.87
CA TRP A 279 2.43 -12.47 19.65
C TRP A 279 3.75 -13.15 19.98
N ARG A 280 4.07 -14.27 19.34
CA ARG A 280 5.31 -15.01 19.62
C ARG A 280 6.13 -15.22 18.36
N GLN A 281 7.42 -14.98 18.44
CA GLN A 281 8.34 -15.28 17.35
C GLN A 281 8.61 -16.78 17.30
N GLU A 282 8.53 -17.39 16.11
CA GLU A 282 8.69 -18.84 15.94
C GLU A 282 10.07 -19.36 16.37
N SER A 283 11.13 -18.59 16.09
CA SER A 283 12.51 -18.89 16.51
C SER A 283 12.95 -18.19 17.80
N GLY A 284 12.00 -17.58 18.54
CA GLY A 284 12.26 -16.81 19.75
C GLY A 284 12.29 -17.63 21.04
N ASP A 285 12.35 -16.93 22.17
CA ASP A 285 12.31 -17.52 23.53
C ASP A 285 10.88 -17.79 24.03
N GLY A 286 9.87 -17.54 23.19
CA GLY A 286 8.45 -17.67 23.52
C GLY A 286 7.86 -16.48 24.30
N SER A 287 8.62 -15.41 24.50
CA SER A 287 8.11 -14.17 25.10
C SER A 287 7.03 -13.52 24.23
N ASP A 288 6.12 -12.79 24.89
CA ASP A 288 5.13 -11.97 24.20
C ASP A 288 5.78 -10.74 23.55
N GLN A 289 5.48 -10.57 22.26
CA GLN A 289 5.99 -9.55 21.36
C GLN A 289 4.87 -8.60 20.89
N ALA A 290 3.65 -8.68 21.43
CA ALA A 290 2.50 -7.88 20.99
C ALA A 290 2.73 -6.36 21.06
N HIS A 291 3.56 -5.92 22.00
CA HIS A 291 3.96 -4.53 22.20
C HIS A 291 5.34 -4.19 21.62
N VAL A 292 6.04 -5.15 21.02
CA VAL A 292 7.36 -4.93 20.44
C VAL A 292 7.19 -4.41 19.02
N SER A 293 7.76 -3.24 18.73
CA SER A 293 7.69 -2.64 17.41
C SER A 293 8.68 -3.35 16.46
N PHE A 294 8.18 -4.32 15.70
CA PHE A 294 8.94 -5.06 14.68
C PHE A 294 8.36 -4.95 13.28
N LEU A 295 7.27 -4.20 13.06
CA LEU A 295 6.66 -3.96 11.76
C LEU A 295 7.33 -2.75 11.10
N PRO A 296 8.34 -2.93 10.23
CA PRO A 296 9.12 -1.81 9.71
C PRO A 296 8.29 -0.87 8.85
N ALA A 297 8.55 0.44 8.97
CA ALA A 297 7.90 1.47 8.16
C ALA A 297 8.12 1.30 6.64
N SER A 298 9.31 0.87 6.23
CA SER A 298 9.74 0.78 4.82
C SER A 298 10.28 -0.60 4.43
N GLY A 299 9.97 -1.63 5.22
CA GLY A 299 10.35 -3.01 4.95
C GLY A 299 9.21 -3.83 4.34
N LEU A 300 9.53 -5.03 3.87
CA LEU A 300 8.51 -5.98 3.41
C LEU A 300 7.90 -6.71 4.59
N ILE A 301 6.58 -6.59 4.71
CA ILE A 301 5.75 -7.34 5.64
C ILE A 301 4.78 -8.17 4.81
N LEU A 302 4.62 -9.43 5.18
CA LEU A 302 3.53 -10.28 4.71
C LEU A 302 2.63 -10.61 5.91
N LEU A 303 1.33 -10.69 5.66
CA LEU A 303 0.37 -11.21 6.62
C LEU A 303 -0.22 -12.51 6.10
N ARG A 304 -0.30 -13.53 6.95
CA ARG A 304 -1.16 -14.69 6.72
C ARG A 304 -2.36 -14.58 7.64
N ARG A 305 -3.54 -14.55 7.04
CA ARG A 305 -4.82 -14.38 7.73
C ARG A 305 -5.71 -15.60 7.50
N GLY A 306 -6.35 -16.13 8.53
CA GLY A 306 -7.42 -17.13 8.37
C GLY A 306 -8.74 -16.48 7.97
N ASN A 307 -8.99 -15.26 8.45
CA ASN A 307 -10.19 -14.49 8.18
C ASN A 307 -9.90 -13.24 7.34
N ALA A 308 -10.71 -12.99 6.32
CA ALA A 308 -10.69 -11.72 5.59
C ALA A 308 -11.30 -10.59 6.46
N ASP A 309 -10.81 -9.38 6.30
CA ASP A 309 -11.36 -8.17 6.90
C ASP A 309 -11.35 -7.03 5.88
N ALA A 310 -12.48 -6.87 5.20
CA ALA A 310 -12.66 -5.80 4.23
C ALA A 310 -12.78 -4.41 4.89
N GLY A 311 -12.89 -4.29 6.22
CA GLY A 311 -13.03 -3.02 6.93
C GLY A 311 -11.81 -2.64 7.77
N TYR A 312 -10.69 -3.35 7.61
CA TYR A 312 -9.54 -3.21 8.50
C TYR A 312 -8.95 -1.79 8.47
N ILE A 313 -8.68 -1.24 9.64
CA ILE A 313 -8.14 0.11 9.81
C ILE A 313 -6.92 0.05 10.73
N ILE A 314 -5.81 0.65 10.27
CA ILE A 314 -4.69 0.99 11.14
C ILE A 314 -4.95 2.43 11.65
N PRO A 315 -5.11 2.62 12.97
CA PRO A 315 -5.30 3.95 13.53
C PRO A 315 -4.02 4.80 13.38
N ARG A 316 -4.18 6.11 13.53
CA ARG A 316 -3.07 7.06 13.47
C ARG A 316 -2.12 6.80 14.66
N PRO A 317 -0.83 6.51 14.44
CA PRO A 317 0.08 6.17 15.54
C PRO A 317 0.60 7.40 16.32
N PHE A 318 0.09 8.60 16.01
CA PHE A 318 0.60 9.87 16.56
C PHE A 318 -0.45 10.65 17.37
N ASP A 319 -1.68 10.15 17.49
CA ASP A 319 -2.70 10.79 18.32
C ASP A 319 -2.60 10.26 19.74
N PHE A 320 -2.02 11.08 20.62
CA PHE A 320 -2.05 10.91 22.08
C PHE A 320 -3.01 11.92 22.70
#